data_AF-A0A0J6I5I9-F1
#
_entry.id   AF-A0A0J6I5I9-F1
#
_cell.length_a   1.000
_cell.length_b   1.000
_cell.length_c   1.000
_cell.angle_alpha   90.00
_cell.angle_beta   90.00
_cell.angle_gamma   90.00
#
_symmetry.space_group_name_H-M   'P 1'
#
loop_
_entity.id
_entity.type
_entity.pdbx_description
1 polymer ?
#
loop_
_entity_poly.entity_id
_entity_poly.type
_entity_poly.pdbx_seq_one_letter_code
_entity_poly.pdbx_strand_id
1 'polypeptide(L)'
;MGHANGSGGRNGGAHIDKRDFDANRRLLGGEDVENGRAAGQLGRCSNESDGLFCDVVTEIVRRDRELMRRELVRMGSFVWGVLTASCAGSITGFSVYGPLLLSRLHYTQFRVNAVAVAAELAMYLPVPIFGYLCDRYSPGPVAILSAFFFGPGYLLAALTYKSGPPPDAGGSGWPYFIMILGFLGVGAGTASMYLAAVTTCAKNFARSKHKGFMLAMPIAAFGLSGMWQSQIGRHLLYEHGPNGEKGDVDVFKYFLFLAIMLFSVGVIGLFALRLVDEDKLIDEAVEELERSGYLDESPFFHSREEVEASYGTFGPDHSGSSRARDDGDSVTSSREEEKKKAWLLNQETKIFLRDKTMWCLAAGFFLASGPGEAYINNVGTVINTLSPPSYPPNLPPPAGYPSTHVTIIALTSTAARLLTGSLSDMFAPIPHSHLQVPHEPSDLATPEVRLTLSRLIFLIPSAILLSFGYLYLSTPLALNYPSTFPVTTSLVGLGYGAAFSLVPIIISVVWGVENFGTNWGIVAMVPALGATVWGVVYSAGYEAAISPGESECRGWSCYGYWALGCTASAWVAAIFWGIAWRGWRKRGVIV
;
A
#
# COMPACT_ATOMS: atom_id res chain seq x y z
N MET A 1 -82.86 5.10 -29.48
CA MET A 1 -83.43 4.14 -30.45
C MET A 1 -82.66 4.28 -31.76
N GLY A 2 -82.14 3.18 -32.31
CA GLY A 2 -81.68 3.09 -33.70
C GLY A 2 -80.17 2.96 -33.90
N HIS A 3 -79.71 1.71 -34.01
CA HIS A 3 -78.42 1.30 -34.57
C HIS A 3 -78.29 1.66 -36.06
N ALA A 4 -77.07 1.93 -36.54
CA ALA A 4 -76.29 1.04 -37.44
C ALA A 4 -75.41 1.76 -38.48
N ASN A 5 -74.24 1.13 -38.67
CA ASN A 5 -73.41 1.02 -39.88
C ASN A 5 -72.47 2.14 -40.34
N GLY A 6 -71.20 1.74 -40.53
CA GLY A 6 -70.57 1.92 -41.84
C GLY A 6 -69.10 2.32 -41.86
N SER A 7 -68.21 1.30 -41.80
CA SER A 7 -66.97 1.17 -42.59
C SER A 7 -65.97 2.32 -42.75
N GLY A 8 -64.72 2.02 -42.39
CA GLY A 8 -63.60 2.14 -43.34
C GLY A 8 -62.48 3.14 -43.00
N GLY A 9 -61.28 2.60 -42.75
CA GLY A 9 -60.05 3.17 -43.32
C GLY A 9 -59.11 3.96 -42.39
N ARG A 10 -58.01 3.28 -42.03
CA ARG A 10 -56.62 3.79 -41.95
C ARG A 10 -56.34 5.09 -41.18
N ASN A 11 -55.58 4.94 -40.09
CA ASN A 11 -54.37 5.74 -39.90
C ASN A 11 -53.33 4.97 -39.07
N GLY A 12 -52.20 4.64 -39.71
CA GLY A 12 -51.04 4.03 -39.06
C GLY A 12 -50.08 5.12 -38.61
N GLY A 13 -49.97 5.31 -37.30
CA GLY A 13 -48.88 6.03 -36.65
C GLY A 13 -48.45 5.22 -35.43
N ALA A 14 -47.52 4.27 -35.63
CA ALA A 14 -47.02 3.45 -34.55
C ALA A 14 -45.91 4.19 -33.80
N HIS A 15 -46.25 4.59 -32.59
CA HIS A 15 -45.38 5.04 -31.51
C HIS A 15 -44.31 3.96 -31.20
N ILE A 16 -43.02 4.30 -31.33
CA ILE A 16 -41.91 3.41 -30.96
C ILE A 16 -41.61 3.64 -29.49
N ASP A 17 -42.02 2.68 -28.65
CA ASP A 17 -41.66 2.62 -27.24
C ASP A 17 -40.26 2.01 -27.05
N LYS A 18 -39.46 2.67 -26.20
CA LYS A 18 -38.12 2.23 -25.77
C LYS A 18 -38.30 1.37 -24.53
N ARG A 19 -38.54 0.07 -24.70
CA ARG A 19 -38.20 -0.99 -23.73
C ARG A 19 -38.47 -2.34 -24.39
N ASP A 20 -37.40 -3.11 -24.50
CA ASP A 20 -37.33 -4.59 -24.59
C ASP A 20 -36.24 -4.99 -25.59
N PHE A 21 -34.99 -4.71 -25.21
CA PHE A 21 -33.84 -5.37 -25.78
C PHE A 21 -33.53 -6.59 -24.90
N ASP A 22 -34.24 -7.69 -25.18
CA ASP A 22 -34.09 -8.95 -24.46
C ASP A 22 -32.89 -9.71 -25.03
N ALA A 23 -31.80 -9.80 -24.26
CA ALA A 23 -30.48 -10.28 -24.71
C ALA A 23 -30.39 -11.81 -24.92
N ASN A 24 -31.51 -12.55 -24.82
CA ASN A 24 -31.52 -14.02 -24.84
C ASN A 24 -32.51 -14.64 -25.85
N ARG A 25 -32.90 -13.92 -26.90
CA ARG A 25 -33.79 -14.51 -27.92
C ARG A 25 -33.04 -15.52 -28.80
N ARG A 26 -33.28 -16.82 -28.56
CA ARG A 26 -32.92 -17.90 -29.49
C ARG A 26 -33.65 -17.70 -30.82
N LEU A 27 -32.89 -17.65 -31.91
CA LEU A 27 -33.42 -17.60 -33.27
C LEU A 27 -34.15 -18.91 -33.59
N LEU A 28 -35.31 -18.77 -34.23
CA LEU A 28 -36.25 -19.83 -34.59
C LEU A 28 -35.58 -20.88 -35.46
N GLY A 29 -35.86 -22.14 -35.13
CA GLY A 29 -35.36 -23.32 -35.81
C GLY A 29 -35.99 -23.56 -37.18
N GLY A 30 -35.18 -24.16 -38.04
CA GLY A 30 -35.60 -25.07 -39.10
C GLY A 30 -34.78 -26.34 -38.96
N GLU A 31 -35.47 -27.43 -38.61
CA GLU A 31 -35.06 -28.83 -38.82
C GLU A 31 -34.66 -29.01 -40.31
N ASP A 32 -33.71 -29.84 -40.75
CA ASP A 32 -33.11 -31.02 -40.15
C ASP A 32 -31.90 -31.49 -41.03
N VAL A 33 -31.00 -32.26 -40.41
CA VAL A 33 -30.18 -33.36 -40.99
C VAL A 33 -28.77 -33.09 -41.59
N GLU A 34 -27.80 -33.63 -40.82
CA GLU A 34 -26.56 -34.35 -41.17
C GLU A 34 -25.18 -33.68 -41.33
N ASN A 35 -24.36 -33.93 -40.29
CA ASN A 35 -22.98 -34.46 -40.32
C ASN A 35 -21.95 -33.84 -41.29
N GLY A 36 -21.02 -33.08 -40.72
CA GLY A 36 -19.71 -32.83 -41.34
C GLY A 36 -18.79 -31.97 -40.48
N ARG A 37 -17.80 -32.60 -39.84
CA ARG A 37 -16.62 -31.89 -39.30
C ARG A 37 -15.94 -31.10 -40.42
N ALA A 38 -15.85 -29.79 -40.30
CA ALA A 38 -14.85 -29.01 -41.04
C ALA A 38 -14.49 -27.73 -40.29
N ALA A 39 -13.25 -27.70 -39.81
CA ALA A 39 -12.56 -26.48 -39.47
C ALA A 39 -12.35 -25.64 -40.75
N GLY A 40 -12.52 -24.32 -40.62
CA GLY A 40 -12.00 -23.32 -41.55
C GLY A 40 -12.79 -23.14 -42.84
N GLN A 41 -13.61 -22.09 -42.90
CA GLN A 41 -13.76 -21.31 -44.13
C GLN A 41 -14.37 -19.94 -43.81
N LEU A 42 -13.56 -18.90 -43.98
CA LEU A 42 -14.01 -17.54 -44.24
C LEU A 42 -15.02 -17.60 -45.39
N GLY A 43 -16.26 -17.16 -45.15
CA GLY A 43 -17.25 -16.95 -46.19
C GLY A 43 -16.72 -15.95 -47.21
N ARG A 44 -16.66 -16.38 -48.47
CA ARG A 44 -16.23 -15.59 -49.62
C ARG A 44 -17.34 -14.58 -49.94
N CYS A 45 -17.16 -13.31 -49.59
CA CYS A 45 -18.13 -12.26 -49.90
C CYS A 45 -17.97 -11.79 -51.34
N SER A 46 -19.02 -11.96 -52.14
CA SER A 46 -19.11 -11.51 -53.52
C SER A 46 -20.28 -10.55 -53.68
N ASN A 47 -20.03 -9.25 -53.45
CA ASN A 47 -20.67 -8.08 -54.07
C ASN A 47 -20.12 -6.78 -53.44
N GLU A 48 -19.86 -5.74 -54.26
CA GLU A 48 -19.21 -4.48 -53.84
C GLU A 48 -19.94 -3.73 -52.71
N SER A 49 -21.26 -3.88 -52.59
CA SER A 49 -22.06 -3.28 -51.51
C SER A 49 -21.98 -4.01 -50.16
N ASP A 50 -21.68 -5.32 -50.18
CA ASP A 50 -21.49 -6.13 -48.98
C ASP A 50 -20.08 -5.99 -48.41
N GLY A 51 -19.12 -5.48 -49.20
CA GLY A 51 -17.75 -5.21 -48.76
C GLY A 51 -17.68 -4.21 -47.62
N LEU A 52 -18.42 -3.10 -47.69
CA LEU A 52 -18.43 -2.07 -46.64
C LEU A 52 -19.04 -2.57 -45.33
N PHE A 53 -20.15 -3.31 -45.39
CA PHE A 53 -20.76 -3.90 -44.19
C PHE A 53 -19.89 -4.99 -43.59
N CYS A 54 -19.26 -5.84 -44.41
CA CYS A 54 -18.32 -6.83 -43.94
C CYS A 54 -17.06 -6.20 -43.33
N ASP A 55 -16.55 -5.11 -43.89
CA ASP A 55 -15.41 -4.37 -43.35
C ASP A 55 -15.77 -3.74 -42.00
N VAL A 56 -16.93 -3.09 -41.88
CA VAL A 56 -17.43 -2.52 -40.61
C VAL A 56 -17.64 -3.61 -39.57
N VAL A 57 -18.24 -4.76 -39.93
CA VAL A 57 -18.43 -5.88 -38.99
C VAL A 57 -17.09 -6.48 -38.57
N THR A 58 -16.14 -6.63 -39.50
CA THR A 58 -14.79 -7.13 -39.21
C THR A 58 -14.02 -6.16 -38.33
N GLU A 59 -14.18 -4.85 -38.53
CA GLU A 59 -13.59 -3.79 -37.71
C GLU A 59 -14.19 -3.74 -36.31
N ILE A 60 -15.52 -3.90 -36.18
CA ILE A 60 -16.20 -4.02 -34.87
C ILE A 60 -15.70 -5.26 -34.13
N VAL A 61 -15.65 -6.43 -34.78
CA VAL A 61 -15.17 -7.68 -34.16
C VAL A 61 -13.69 -7.56 -33.78
N ARG A 62 -12.87 -6.90 -34.59
CA ARG A 62 -11.47 -6.64 -34.28
C ARG A 62 -11.32 -5.71 -33.07
N ARG A 63 -12.09 -4.61 -33.04
CA ARG A 63 -12.13 -3.68 -31.92
C ARG A 63 -12.59 -4.35 -30.63
N ASP A 64 -13.62 -5.17 -30.68
CA ASP A 64 -14.11 -5.92 -29.51
C ASP A 64 -13.08 -6.94 -29.02
N ARG A 65 -12.37 -7.65 -29.92
CA ARG A 65 -11.26 -8.54 -29.55
C ARG A 65 -10.11 -7.79 -28.91
N GLU A 66 -9.77 -6.60 -29.40
CA GLU A 66 -8.73 -5.75 -28.83
C GLU A 66 -9.12 -5.22 -27.45
N LEU A 67 -10.38 -4.79 -27.27
CA LEU A 67 -10.92 -4.36 -25.98
C LEU A 67 -10.93 -5.52 -24.96
N MET A 68 -11.40 -6.70 -25.38
CA MET A 68 -11.40 -7.90 -24.54
C MET A 68 -9.98 -8.30 -24.16
N ARG A 69 -9.01 -8.26 -25.08
CA ARG A 69 -7.61 -8.54 -24.80
C ARG A 69 -7.02 -7.54 -23.80
N ARG A 70 -7.32 -6.24 -23.93
CA ARG A 70 -6.87 -5.21 -22.98
C ARG A 70 -7.44 -5.46 -21.59
N GLU A 71 -8.73 -5.80 -21.49
CA GLU A 71 -9.38 -6.07 -20.22
C GLU A 71 -8.83 -7.35 -19.56
N LEU A 72 -8.55 -8.40 -20.35
CA LEU A 72 -7.89 -9.61 -19.85
C LEU A 72 -6.48 -9.32 -19.32
N VAL A 73 -5.70 -8.48 -20.00
CA VAL A 73 -4.37 -8.07 -19.52
C VAL A 73 -4.49 -7.22 -18.26
N ARG A 74 -5.45 -6.29 -18.21
CA ARG A 74 -5.71 -5.44 -17.04
C ARG A 74 -6.07 -6.27 -15.81
N MET A 75 -7.01 -7.20 -15.95
CA MET A 75 -7.45 -8.08 -14.87
C MET A 75 -6.38 -9.13 -14.51
N GLY A 76 -5.65 -9.67 -15.48
CA GLY A 76 -4.50 -10.55 -15.23
C GLY A 76 -3.40 -9.84 -14.44
N SER A 77 -3.08 -8.59 -14.82
CA SER A 77 -2.11 -7.76 -14.12
C SER A 77 -2.58 -7.37 -12.70
N PHE A 78 -3.88 -7.20 -12.49
CA PHE A 78 -4.45 -6.98 -11.15
C PHE A 78 -4.26 -8.18 -10.24
N VAL A 79 -4.68 -9.36 -10.70
CA VAL A 79 -4.55 -10.61 -9.93
C VAL A 79 -3.09 -10.86 -9.59
N TRP A 80 -2.19 -10.64 -10.55
CA TRP A 80 -0.77 -10.76 -10.30
C TRP A 80 -0.22 -9.69 -9.33
N GLY A 81 -0.72 -8.45 -9.40
CA GLY A 81 -0.39 -7.39 -8.45
C GLY A 81 -0.78 -7.76 -7.02
N VAL A 82 -1.98 -8.28 -6.81
CA VAL A 82 -2.44 -8.76 -5.50
C VAL A 82 -1.59 -9.94 -5.01
N LEU A 83 -1.28 -10.89 -5.89
CA LEU A 83 -0.40 -12.02 -5.56
C LEU A 83 1.02 -11.55 -5.18
N THR A 84 1.58 -10.62 -5.96
CA THR A 84 2.90 -10.04 -5.70
C THR A 84 2.93 -9.33 -4.34
N ALA A 85 1.90 -8.53 -4.03
CA ALA A 85 1.77 -7.89 -2.73
C ALA A 85 1.62 -8.89 -1.58
N SER A 86 0.91 -10.01 -1.80
CA SER A 86 0.80 -11.11 -0.83
C SER A 86 2.13 -11.80 -0.53
N CYS A 87 3.15 -11.63 -1.38
CA CYS A 87 4.49 -12.14 -1.16
C CYS A 87 5.41 -11.10 -0.51
N ALA A 88 5.25 -9.82 -0.82
CA ALA A 88 6.23 -8.78 -0.50
C ALA A 88 6.51 -8.57 1.01
N GLY A 89 5.56 -8.79 1.92
CA GLY A 89 5.75 -8.46 3.35
C GLY A 89 6.41 -9.56 4.20
N SER A 90 7.40 -10.26 3.65
CA SER A 90 8.15 -11.32 4.36
C SER A 90 8.86 -10.86 5.63
N ILE A 91 9.20 -9.57 5.71
CA ILE A 91 9.79 -8.92 6.88
C ILE A 91 8.91 -9.01 8.13
N THR A 92 7.58 -9.04 7.97
CA THR A 92 6.64 -9.15 9.10
C THR A 92 6.72 -10.52 9.80
N GLY A 93 7.37 -11.50 9.17
CA GLY A 93 7.71 -12.79 9.77
C GLY A 93 8.97 -12.76 10.65
N PHE A 94 9.60 -11.61 10.89
CA PHE A 94 10.86 -11.51 11.65
C PHE A 94 10.79 -12.18 13.02
N SER A 95 9.65 -12.05 13.72
CA SER A 95 9.45 -12.64 15.04
C SER A 95 9.52 -14.17 15.08
N VAL A 96 9.40 -14.85 13.94
CA VAL A 96 9.51 -16.31 13.85
C VAL A 96 10.96 -16.77 14.03
N TYR A 97 11.91 -16.03 13.47
CA TYR A 97 13.34 -16.42 13.46
C TYR A 97 14.24 -15.47 14.27
N GLY A 98 13.78 -14.27 14.61
CA GLY A 98 14.51 -13.30 15.44
C GLY A 98 15.03 -13.89 16.75
N PRO A 99 14.21 -14.64 17.53
CA PRO A 99 14.68 -15.30 18.76
C PRO A 99 15.74 -16.37 18.51
N LEU A 100 15.72 -17.01 17.34
CA LEU A 100 16.71 -18.01 16.95
C LEU A 100 18.07 -17.38 16.63
N LEU A 101 18.11 -16.11 16.20
CA LEU A 101 19.37 -15.37 16.08
C LEU A 101 20.03 -15.18 17.45
N LEU A 102 19.23 -14.95 18.49
CA LEU A 102 19.72 -14.81 19.86
C LEU A 102 20.26 -16.15 20.40
N SER A 103 19.46 -17.22 20.31
CA SER A 103 19.84 -18.51 20.91
C SER A 103 20.86 -19.32 20.09
N ARG A 104 20.83 -19.23 18.74
CA ARG A 104 21.68 -20.05 17.84
C ARG A 104 22.91 -19.33 17.32
N LEU A 105 22.82 -18.03 17.06
CA LEU A 105 23.98 -17.23 16.60
C LEU A 105 24.64 -16.43 17.73
N HIS A 106 24.13 -16.56 18.96
CA HIS A 106 24.60 -15.81 20.13
C HIS A 106 24.59 -14.29 19.89
N TYR A 107 23.60 -13.81 19.14
CA TYR A 107 23.40 -12.38 18.97
C TYR A 107 22.85 -11.79 20.27
N THR A 108 23.38 -10.64 20.66
CA THR A 108 22.76 -9.85 21.73
C THR A 108 21.43 -9.27 21.26
N GLN A 109 20.56 -8.84 22.17
CA GLN A 109 19.26 -8.28 21.79
C GLN A 109 19.44 -7.03 20.91
N PHE A 110 20.47 -6.20 21.18
CA PHE A 110 20.83 -5.10 20.29
C PHE A 110 21.13 -5.55 18.86
N ARG A 111 21.88 -6.65 18.69
CA ARG A 111 22.23 -7.16 17.36
C ARG A 111 21.02 -7.66 16.61
N VAL A 112 20.11 -8.37 17.29
CA VAL A 112 18.84 -8.84 16.70
C VAL A 112 17.99 -7.64 16.27
N ASN A 113 17.80 -6.66 17.15
CA ASN A 113 16.98 -5.49 16.84
C ASN A 113 17.61 -4.60 15.74
N ALA A 114 18.93 -4.47 15.69
CA ALA A 114 19.62 -3.74 14.63
C ALA A 114 19.45 -4.39 13.25
N VAL A 115 19.33 -5.72 13.15
CA VAL A 115 18.99 -6.40 11.89
C VAL A 115 17.57 -6.05 11.43
N ALA A 116 16.60 -6.05 12.34
CA ALA A 116 15.23 -5.64 12.04
C ALA A 116 15.16 -4.16 11.58
N VAL A 117 15.78 -3.26 12.35
CA VAL A 117 15.83 -1.82 12.05
C VAL A 117 16.51 -1.53 10.71
N ALA A 118 17.60 -2.22 10.39
CA ALA A 118 18.26 -2.06 9.09
C ALA A 118 17.29 -2.37 7.93
N ALA A 119 16.52 -3.45 8.04
CA ALA A 119 15.53 -3.80 7.04
C ALA A 119 14.39 -2.78 6.95
N GLU A 120 13.91 -2.25 8.09
CA GLU A 120 12.88 -1.22 8.11
C GLU A 120 13.35 0.09 7.47
N LEU A 121 14.57 0.55 7.78
CA LEU A 121 15.14 1.75 7.16
C LEU A 121 15.28 1.58 5.65
N ALA A 122 15.75 0.41 5.20
CA ALA A 122 15.84 0.08 3.78
C ALA A 122 14.49 -0.14 3.11
N MET A 123 13.43 -0.43 3.87
CA MET A 123 12.06 -0.55 3.37
C MET A 123 11.40 0.82 3.21
N TYR A 124 11.57 1.74 4.15
CA TYR A 124 10.86 3.02 4.17
C TYR A 124 11.61 4.15 3.46
N LEU A 125 12.93 4.27 3.60
CA LEU A 125 13.71 5.39 3.01
C LEU A 125 13.69 5.40 1.46
N PRO A 126 13.82 4.26 0.75
CA PRO A 126 13.87 4.26 -0.72
C PRO A 126 12.50 4.39 -1.41
N VAL A 127 11.39 4.42 -0.66
CA VAL A 127 10.03 4.48 -1.21
C VAL A 127 9.85 5.61 -2.24
N PRO A 128 10.31 6.86 -2.02
CA PRO A 128 10.18 7.92 -3.01
C PRO A 128 10.92 7.63 -4.32
N ILE A 129 12.09 6.97 -4.24
CA ILE A 129 12.92 6.64 -5.41
C ILE A 129 12.22 5.56 -6.25
N PHE A 130 11.77 4.49 -5.61
CA PHE A 130 11.06 3.42 -6.31
C PHE A 130 9.70 3.86 -6.84
N GLY A 131 8.99 4.74 -6.12
CA GLY A 131 7.76 5.37 -6.60
C GLY A 131 8.01 6.17 -7.88
N TYR A 132 9.04 7.02 -7.88
CA TYR A 132 9.46 7.78 -9.07
C TYR A 132 9.77 6.87 -10.27
N LEU A 133 10.43 5.73 -10.05
CA LEU A 133 10.72 4.76 -11.12
C LEU A 133 9.46 4.09 -11.68
N CYS A 134 8.53 3.68 -10.81
CA CYS A 134 7.23 3.12 -11.23
C CYS A 134 6.40 4.13 -12.04
N ASP A 135 6.49 5.42 -11.67
CA ASP A 135 5.72 6.46 -12.31
C ASP A 135 6.28 6.89 -13.67
N ARG A 136 7.62 6.94 -13.81
CA ARG A 136 8.27 7.45 -15.03
C ARG A 136 8.57 6.40 -16.10
N TYR A 137 8.81 5.15 -15.70
CA TYR A 137 9.26 4.11 -16.63
C TYR A 137 8.23 3.00 -16.81
N SER A 138 7.95 2.30 -15.73
CA SER A 138 6.87 1.30 -15.58
C SER A 138 7.11 0.50 -14.29
N PRO A 139 6.08 -0.14 -13.73
CA PRO A 139 6.21 -1.01 -12.57
C PRO A 139 7.04 -2.29 -12.82
N GLY A 140 7.09 -2.80 -14.05
CA GLY A 140 7.78 -4.06 -14.40
C GLY A 140 9.28 -4.08 -14.05
N PRO A 141 10.09 -3.10 -14.49
CA PRO A 141 11.50 -2.98 -14.12
C PRO A 141 11.73 -2.88 -12.60
N VAL A 142 10.85 -2.20 -11.86
CA VAL A 142 10.93 -2.11 -10.40
C VAL A 142 10.62 -3.46 -9.75
N ALA A 143 9.72 -4.24 -10.34
CA ALA A 143 9.43 -5.60 -9.89
C ALA A 143 10.62 -6.55 -10.04
N ILE A 144 11.36 -6.51 -11.14
CA ILE A 144 12.58 -7.33 -11.28
C ILE A 144 13.73 -6.83 -10.39
N LEU A 145 13.83 -5.52 -10.17
CA LEU A 145 14.78 -4.96 -9.22
C LEU A 145 14.57 -5.56 -7.81
N SER A 146 13.31 -5.80 -7.43
CA SER A 146 13.01 -6.49 -6.17
C SER A 146 13.56 -7.91 -6.09
N ALA A 147 13.58 -8.66 -7.20
CA ALA A 147 14.16 -10.00 -7.24
C ALA A 147 15.68 -9.95 -6.96
N PHE A 148 16.38 -8.97 -7.52
CA PHE A 148 17.81 -8.77 -7.30
C PHE A 148 18.15 -8.22 -5.91
N PHE A 149 17.19 -7.68 -5.17
CA PHE A 149 17.36 -7.35 -3.77
C PHE A 149 17.03 -8.52 -2.84
N PHE A 150 15.88 -9.18 -3.03
CA PHE A 150 15.44 -10.29 -2.19
C PHE A 150 16.27 -11.54 -2.33
N GLY A 151 16.60 -11.95 -3.57
CA GLY A 151 17.35 -13.17 -3.84
C GLY A 151 18.70 -13.18 -3.12
N PRO A 152 19.61 -12.23 -3.44
CA PRO A 152 20.87 -12.07 -2.73
C PRO A 152 20.69 -11.75 -1.24
N GLY A 153 19.72 -10.91 -0.87
CA GLY A 153 19.49 -10.52 0.52
C GLY A 153 19.20 -11.72 1.44
N TYR A 154 18.18 -12.51 1.09
CA TYR A 154 17.85 -13.72 1.85
C TYR A 154 18.87 -14.84 1.68
N LEU A 155 19.53 -14.97 0.52
CA LEU A 155 20.60 -15.95 0.34
C LEU A 155 21.80 -15.65 1.23
N LEU A 156 22.23 -14.38 1.32
CA LEU A 156 23.27 -13.95 2.23
C LEU A 156 22.87 -14.20 3.69
N ALA A 157 21.63 -13.88 4.06
CA ALA A 157 21.11 -14.18 5.39
C ALA A 157 21.11 -15.69 5.70
N ALA A 158 20.72 -16.53 4.73
CA ALA A 158 20.73 -17.98 4.86
C ALA A 158 22.15 -18.52 5.08
N LEU A 159 23.10 -18.12 4.22
CA LEU A 159 24.49 -18.55 4.33
C LEU A 159 25.13 -18.06 5.63
N THR A 160 24.85 -16.83 6.05
CA THR A 160 25.32 -16.27 7.32
C THR A 160 24.77 -17.06 8.50
N TYR A 161 23.46 -17.37 8.51
CA TYR A 161 22.86 -18.18 9.57
C TYR A 161 23.46 -19.60 9.62
N LYS A 162 23.63 -20.25 8.47
CA LYS A 162 24.23 -21.59 8.38
C LYS A 162 25.70 -21.62 8.82
N SER A 163 26.43 -20.51 8.65
CA SER A 163 27.83 -20.41 9.05
C SER A 163 28.03 -20.45 10.58
N GLY A 164 26.97 -20.24 11.36
CA GLY A 164 27.00 -20.24 12.82
C GLY A 164 27.39 -18.88 13.42
N PRO A 165 27.69 -18.84 14.74
CA PRO A 165 27.95 -17.60 15.44
C PRO A 165 29.15 -16.82 14.85
N PRO A 166 29.09 -15.48 14.84
CA PRO A 166 30.14 -14.65 14.28
C PRO A 166 31.40 -14.67 15.17
N PRO A 167 32.58 -14.31 14.63
CA PRO A 167 33.85 -14.43 15.36
C PRO A 167 33.89 -13.60 16.64
N ASP A 168 33.21 -12.46 16.65
CA ASP A 168 33.11 -11.56 17.81
C ASP A 168 32.14 -12.05 18.89
N ALA A 169 31.28 -13.02 18.58
CA ALA A 169 30.45 -13.74 19.55
C ALA A 169 31.05 -15.11 19.93
N GLY A 170 32.32 -15.36 19.59
CA GLY A 170 33.04 -16.59 19.95
C GLY A 170 32.84 -17.77 18.98
N GLY A 171 32.26 -17.54 17.80
CA GLY A 171 32.11 -18.57 16.77
C GLY A 171 33.16 -18.49 15.65
N SER A 172 32.93 -19.25 14.58
CA SER A 172 33.76 -19.26 13.35
C SER A 172 32.98 -18.91 12.09
N GLY A 173 31.74 -18.43 12.27
CA GLY A 173 30.85 -18.05 11.19
C GLY A 173 31.23 -16.71 10.54
N TRP A 174 30.35 -16.24 9.67
CA TRP A 174 30.53 -14.99 8.95
C TRP A 174 30.36 -13.76 9.86
N PRO A 175 30.98 -12.61 9.53
CA PRO A 175 30.83 -11.40 10.32
C PRO A 175 29.38 -10.93 10.42
N TYR A 176 28.99 -10.42 11.60
CA TYR A 176 27.64 -9.90 11.88
C TYR A 176 27.12 -8.91 10.81
N PHE A 177 27.98 -8.04 10.28
CA PHE A 177 27.60 -7.06 9.27
C PHE A 177 27.04 -7.69 7.96
N ILE A 178 27.40 -8.94 7.64
CA ILE A 178 26.84 -9.60 6.46
C ILE A 178 25.34 -9.90 6.62
N MET A 179 24.89 -10.20 7.85
CA MET A 179 23.47 -10.31 8.16
C MET A 179 22.75 -8.97 7.94
N ILE A 180 23.37 -7.87 8.37
CA ILE A 180 22.83 -6.51 8.17
C ILE A 180 22.71 -6.19 6.67
N LEU A 181 23.75 -6.48 5.87
CA LEU A 181 23.71 -6.29 4.41
C LEU A 181 22.59 -7.12 3.76
N GLY A 182 22.41 -8.37 4.19
CA GLY A 182 21.32 -9.22 3.72
C GLY A 182 19.95 -8.58 3.97
N PHE A 183 19.73 -8.09 5.19
CA PHE A 183 18.46 -7.48 5.61
C PHE A 183 18.22 -6.07 5.03
N LEU A 184 19.26 -5.30 4.73
CA LEU A 184 19.14 -4.09 3.89
C LEU A 184 18.59 -4.43 2.49
N GLY A 185 19.10 -5.51 1.89
CA GLY A 185 18.56 -6.04 0.63
C GLY A 185 17.09 -6.46 0.75
N VAL A 186 16.74 -7.19 1.82
CA VAL A 186 15.35 -7.58 2.10
C VAL A 186 14.42 -6.36 2.22
N GLY A 187 14.83 -5.31 2.92
CA GLY A 187 14.07 -4.07 3.04
C GLY A 187 13.84 -3.38 1.69
N ALA A 188 14.91 -3.18 0.91
CA ALA A 188 14.82 -2.55 -0.42
C ALA A 188 14.00 -3.39 -1.41
N GLY A 189 14.11 -4.72 -1.35
CA GLY A 189 13.28 -5.65 -2.12
C GLY A 189 11.80 -5.52 -1.76
N THR A 190 11.49 -5.39 -0.46
CA THR A 190 10.12 -5.21 0.02
C THR A 190 9.50 -3.93 -0.53
N ALA A 191 10.23 -2.81 -0.44
CA ALA A 191 9.78 -1.52 -0.94
C ALA A 191 9.49 -1.53 -2.45
N SER A 192 10.44 -2.05 -3.23
CA SER A 192 10.32 -2.12 -4.70
C SER A 192 9.20 -3.05 -5.17
N MET A 193 9.09 -4.26 -4.58
CA MET A 193 8.04 -5.21 -4.94
C MET A 193 6.64 -4.68 -4.58
N TYR A 194 6.51 -4.12 -3.38
CA TYR A 194 5.25 -3.55 -2.90
C TYR A 194 4.79 -2.39 -3.78
N LEU A 195 5.68 -1.44 -4.09
CA LEU A 195 5.35 -0.30 -4.93
C LEU A 195 5.02 -0.71 -6.36
N ALA A 196 5.75 -1.65 -6.96
CA ALA A 196 5.42 -2.15 -8.28
C ALA A 196 3.98 -2.71 -8.32
N ALA A 197 3.61 -3.54 -7.35
CA ALA A 197 2.27 -4.12 -7.26
C ALA A 197 1.18 -3.06 -7.04
N VAL A 198 1.36 -2.16 -6.08
CA VAL A 198 0.37 -1.13 -5.75
C VAL A 198 0.19 -0.14 -6.90
N THR A 199 1.27 0.36 -7.50
CA THR A 199 1.19 1.30 -8.62
C THR A 199 0.53 0.67 -9.84
N THR A 200 0.80 -0.60 -10.15
CA THR A 200 0.10 -1.32 -11.22
C THR A 200 -1.40 -1.38 -10.99
N CYS A 201 -1.85 -1.77 -9.79
CA CYS A 201 -3.27 -1.82 -9.47
C CYS A 201 -3.92 -0.44 -9.49
N ALA A 202 -3.23 0.57 -8.96
CA ALA A 202 -3.70 1.96 -8.93
C ALA A 202 -3.95 2.50 -10.35
N LYS A 203 -2.93 2.42 -11.22
CA LYS A 203 -3.00 2.95 -12.59
C LYS A 203 -4.00 2.18 -13.46
N ASN A 204 -4.02 0.85 -13.39
CA ASN A 204 -4.93 0.04 -14.21
C ASN A 204 -6.43 0.27 -13.92
N PHE A 205 -6.78 0.66 -12.69
CA PHE A 205 -8.17 0.84 -12.26
C PHE A 205 -8.49 2.28 -11.84
N ALA A 206 -7.65 3.25 -12.19
CA ALA A 206 -7.86 4.66 -11.88
C ALA A 206 -9.24 5.18 -12.36
N ARG A 207 -9.72 4.66 -13.51
CA ARG A 207 -11.03 4.98 -14.12
C ARG A 207 -12.19 4.07 -13.72
N SER A 208 -11.93 3.04 -12.92
CA SER A 208 -12.97 2.10 -12.52
C SER A 208 -13.88 2.73 -11.48
N LYS A 209 -15.18 2.40 -11.54
CA LYS A 209 -16.17 2.72 -10.50
C LYS A 209 -15.74 2.27 -9.10
N HIS A 210 -14.86 1.27 -9.02
CA HIS A 210 -14.38 0.66 -7.77
C HIS A 210 -12.89 0.95 -7.49
N LYS A 211 -12.34 2.08 -7.95
CA LYS A 211 -10.90 2.42 -7.82
C LYS A 211 -10.33 2.26 -6.40
N GLY A 212 -11.05 2.69 -5.37
CA GLY A 212 -10.61 2.60 -3.97
C GLY A 212 -10.50 1.15 -3.48
N PHE A 213 -11.46 0.29 -3.85
CA PHE A 213 -11.41 -1.14 -3.54
C PHE A 213 -10.25 -1.84 -4.25
N MET A 214 -10.04 -1.54 -5.54
CA MET A 214 -8.94 -2.13 -6.32
C MET A 214 -7.56 -1.73 -5.78
N LEU A 215 -7.43 -0.52 -5.23
CA LEU A 215 -6.20 -0.07 -4.56
C LEU A 215 -6.02 -0.71 -3.17
N ALA A 216 -7.10 -0.90 -2.41
CA ALA A 216 -7.04 -1.47 -1.07
C ALA A 216 -6.65 -2.95 -1.06
N MET A 217 -7.03 -3.71 -2.09
CA MET A 217 -6.74 -5.15 -2.22
C MET A 217 -5.24 -5.51 -2.10
N PRO A 218 -4.31 -4.94 -2.88
CA PRO A 218 -2.88 -5.23 -2.72
C PRO A 218 -2.32 -4.79 -1.36
N ILE A 219 -2.84 -3.71 -0.76
CA ILE A 219 -2.40 -3.25 0.57
C ILE A 219 -2.82 -4.25 1.66
N ALA A 220 -4.05 -4.77 1.57
CA ALA A 220 -4.53 -5.83 2.46
C ALA A 220 -3.74 -7.14 2.24
N ALA A 221 -3.46 -7.50 0.99
CA ALA A 221 -2.66 -8.67 0.65
C ALA A 221 -1.24 -8.58 1.24
N PHE A 222 -0.61 -7.41 1.19
CA PHE A 222 0.67 -7.15 1.87
C PHE A 222 0.57 -7.38 3.38
N GLY A 223 -0.48 -6.90 4.04
CA GLY A 223 -0.70 -7.14 5.47
C GLY A 223 -0.87 -8.62 5.85
N LEU A 224 -1.39 -9.43 4.93
CA LEU A 224 -1.58 -10.89 5.11
C LEU A 224 -0.35 -11.73 4.75
N SER A 225 0.67 -11.14 4.12
CA SER A 225 1.83 -11.87 3.61
C SER A 225 2.62 -12.64 4.68
N GLY A 226 2.93 -11.98 5.80
CA GLY A 226 3.65 -12.61 6.91
C GLY A 226 2.90 -13.76 7.55
N MET A 227 1.57 -13.73 7.54
CA MET A 227 0.74 -14.81 8.06
C MET A 227 1.02 -16.11 7.32
N TRP A 228 0.75 -16.19 6.01
CA TRP A 228 0.88 -17.46 5.31
C TRP A 228 2.34 -17.91 5.20
N GLN A 229 3.29 -16.97 5.09
CA GLN A 229 4.72 -17.29 5.03
C GLN A 229 5.22 -17.87 6.36
N SER A 230 4.85 -17.27 7.49
CA SER A 230 5.20 -17.81 8.82
C SER A 230 4.58 -19.18 9.07
N GLN A 231 3.37 -19.44 8.55
CA GLN A 231 2.73 -20.75 8.64
C GLN A 231 3.46 -21.81 7.81
N ILE A 232 3.97 -21.47 6.61
CA ILE A 232 4.83 -22.38 5.84
C ILE A 232 6.11 -22.68 6.60
N GLY A 233 6.76 -21.66 7.17
CA GLY A 233 7.94 -21.83 8.02
C GLY A 233 7.70 -22.85 9.13
N ARG A 234 6.60 -22.69 9.85
CA ARG A 234 6.23 -23.56 10.96
C ARG A 234 5.83 -24.98 10.55
N HIS A 235 5.01 -25.12 9.51
CA HIS A 235 4.39 -26.41 9.18
C HIS A 235 5.19 -27.25 8.18
N LEU A 236 5.97 -26.63 7.30
CA LEU A 236 6.73 -27.31 6.25
C LEU A 236 8.25 -27.24 6.47
N LEU A 237 8.77 -26.15 7.04
CA LEU A 237 10.20 -25.86 7.11
C LEU A 237 10.71 -25.88 8.56
N TYR A 238 10.44 -26.96 9.28
CA TYR A 238 10.86 -27.15 10.67
C TYR A 238 12.01 -28.17 10.79
N GLU A 239 12.80 -28.04 11.85
CA GLU A 239 13.85 -28.99 12.21
C GLU A 239 13.23 -30.26 12.82
N HIS A 240 13.74 -31.42 12.45
CA HIS A 240 13.32 -32.68 13.08
C HIS A 240 14.24 -32.97 14.25
N GLY A 241 13.67 -33.09 15.45
CA GLY A 241 14.42 -33.49 16.64
C GLY A 241 14.96 -34.93 16.51
N PRO A 242 15.91 -35.32 17.39
CA PRO A 242 16.51 -36.65 17.37
C PRO A 242 15.51 -37.81 17.50
N ASN A 243 14.30 -37.55 18.02
CA ASN A 243 13.21 -38.52 18.16
C ASN A 243 12.09 -38.34 17.11
N GLY A 244 12.29 -37.53 16.07
CA GLY A 244 11.27 -37.21 15.06
C GLY A 244 10.23 -36.17 15.48
N GLU A 245 10.40 -35.55 16.65
CA GLU A 245 9.55 -34.45 17.13
C GLU A 245 9.75 -33.18 16.29
N LYS A 246 8.71 -32.36 16.18
CA LYS A 246 8.79 -31.08 15.47
C LYS A 246 9.53 -30.05 16.33
N GLY A 247 10.70 -29.64 15.86
CA GLY A 247 11.47 -28.55 16.46
C GLY A 247 11.06 -27.17 15.96
N ASP A 248 11.95 -26.21 16.15
CA ASP A 248 11.81 -24.84 15.66
C ASP A 248 11.87 -24.77 14.13
N VAL A 249 11.61 -23.57 13.59
CA VAL A 249 11.76 -23.31 12.16
C VAL A 249 13.23 -23.45 11.75
N ASP A 250 13.47 -24.22 10.70
CA ASP A 250 14.78 -24.31 10.04
C ASP A 250 15.01 -23.00 9.28
N VAL A 251 15.67 -22.05 9.94
CA VAL A 251 15.88 -20.68 9.43
C VAL A 251 16.63 -20.69 8.11
N PHE A 252 17.57 -21.62 7.91
CA PHE A 252 18.30 -21.75 6.65
C PHE A 252 17.35 -22.11 5.50
N LYS A 253 16.54 -23.16 5.67
CA LYS A 253 15.55 -23.55 4.65
C LYS A 253 14.47 -22.50 4.48
N TYR A 254 14.06 -21.83 5.55
CA TYR A 254 13.08 -20.75 5.52
C TYR A 254 13.58 -19.55 4.71
N PHE A 255 14.82 -19.09 4.94
CA PHE A 255 15.41 -18.03 4.15
C PHE A 255 15.64 -18.43 2.69
N LEU A 256 16.03 -19.69 2.42
CA LEU A 256 16.14 -20.18 1.04
C LEU A 256 14.79 -20.21 0.32
N PHE A 257 13.73 -20.64 1.02
CA PHE A 257 12.36 -20.59 0.52
C PHE A 257 11.95 -19.16 0.16
N LEU A 258 12.17 -18.19 1.06
CA LEU A 258 11.88 -16.78 0.82
C LEU A 258 12.70 -16.22 -0.35
N ALA A 259 13.99 -16.54 -0.43
CA ALA A 259 14.87 -16.11 -1.52
C ALA A 259 14.33 -16.58 -2.88
N ILE A 260 14.01 -17.87 -3.02
CA ILE A 260 13.53 -18.45 -4.28
C ILE A 260 12.14 -17.90 -4.63
N MET A 261 11.24 -17.86 -3.65
CA MET A 261 9.86 -17.41 -3.86
C MET A 261 9.83 -15.94 -4.30
N LEU A 262 10.49 -15.04 -3.58
CA LEU A 262 10.48 -13.61 -3.87
C LEU A 262 11.28 -13.26 -5.13
N PHE A 263 12.38 -13.97 -5.41
CA PHE A 263 13.08 -13.85 -6.68
C PHE A 263 12.16 -14.23 -7.85
N SER A 264 11.47 -15.36 -7.75
CA SER A 264 10.58 -15.85 -8.80
C SER A 264 9.40 -14.90 -9.03
N VAL A 265 8.77 -14.42 -7.96
CA VAL A 265 7.66 -13.47 -8.03
C VAL A 265 8.10 -12.14 -8.65
N GLY A 266 9.28 -11.62 -8.28
CA GLY A 266 9.82 -10.39 -8.86
C GLY A 266 10.16 -10.54 -10.35
N VAL A 267 10.76 -11.66 -10.77
CA VAL A 267 11.06 -11.95 -12.18
C VAL A 267 9.78 -12.09 -13.01
N ILE A 268 8.78 -12.83 -12.52
CA ILE A 268 7.49 -12.94 -13.23
C ILE A 268 6.78 -11.57 -13.25
N GLY A 269 6.93 -10.78 -12.18
CA GLY A 269 6.42 -9.42 -12.06
C GLY A 269 6.84 -8.50 -13.21
N LEU A 270 8.05 -8.66 -13.75
CA LEU A 270 8.50 -7.93 -14.94
C LEU A 270 7.52 -8.03 -16.12
N PHE A 271 6.99 -9.23 -16.34
CA PHE A 271 6.13 -9.52 -17.50
C PHE A 271 4.65 -9.43 -17.17
N ALA A 272 4.27 -9.67 -15.92
CA ALA A 272 2.89 -9.77 -15.48
C ALA A 272 2.32 -8.44 -14.96
N LEU A 273 3.15 -7.53 -14.41
CA LEU A 273 2.72 -6.21 -13.96
C LEU A 273 2.72 -5.22 -15.14
N ARG A 274 1.70 -5.30 -15.98
CA ARG A 274 1.54 -4.44 -17.16
C ARG A 274 0.50 -3.36 -16.94
N LEU A 275 0.86 -2.15 -17.34
CA LEU A 275 -0.06 -1.04 -17.42
C LEU A 275 -0.84 -1.11 -18.75
N VAL A 276 -2.15 -0.88 -18.67
CA VAL A 276 -3.07 -0.89 -19.82
C VAL A 276 -3.73 0.48 -19.95
N ASP A 277 -3.61 1.07 -21.15
CA ASP A 277 -4.14 2.41 -21.46
C ASP A 277 -3.52 3.55 -20.61
N GLU A 278 -2.21 3.48 -20.30
CA GLU A 278 -1.51 4.54 -19.56
C GLU A 278 -1.54 5.89 -20.28
N ASP A 279 -1.39 5.91 -21.61
CA ASP A 279 -1.40 7.14 -22.41
C ASP A 279 -2.69 7.94 -22.21
N LYS A 280 -3.84 7.26 -22.23
CA LYS A 280 -5.14 7.91 -22.04
C LYS A 280 -5.25 8.52 -20.64
N LEU A 281 -4.66 7.88 -19.62
CA LEU A 281 -4.67 8.36 -18.24
C LEU A 281 -3.85 9.65 -18.09
N ILE A 282 -2.77 9.77 -18.87
CA ILE A 282 -1.93 10.97 -18.92
C ILE A 282 -2.69 12.11 -19.61
N ASP A 283 -3.32 11.84 -20.76
CA ASP A 283 -4.07 12.84 -21.54
C ASP A 283 -5.21 13.49 -20.71
N GLU A 284 -6.00 12.67 -20.00
CA GLU A 284 -7.13 13.16 -19.19
C GLU A 284 -6.67 13.94 -17.94
N ALA A 285 -5.54 13.56 -17.34
CA ALA A 285 -4.97 14.29 -16.20
C ALA A 285 -4.47 15.68 -16.61
N VAL A 286 -4.02 15.84 -17.86
CA VAL A 286 -3.65 17.15 -18.44
C VAL A 286 -4.89 18.00 -18.68
N GLU A 287 -5.93 17.42 -19.31
CA GLU A 287 -7.21 18.11 -19.56
C GLU A 287 -7.90 18.56 -18.26
N GLU A 288 -7.84 17.75 -17.18
CA GLU A 288 -8.44 18.08 -15.89
C GLU A 288 -7.65 19.19 -15.15
N LEU A 289 -6.32 19.25 -15.32
CA LEU A 289 -5.51 20.35 -14.79
C LEU A 289 -5.82 21.68 -15.50
N GLU A 290 -5.98 21.66 -16.83
CA GLU A 290 -6.36 22.85 -17.61
C GLU A 290 -7.75 23.37 -17.21
N ARG A 291 -8.70 22.45 -16.99
CA ARG A 291 -10.07 22.77 -16.56
C ARG A 291 -10.15 23.33 -15.14
N SER A 292 -9.16 23.07 -14.29
CA SER A 292 -9.13 23.51 -12.89
C SER A 292 -8.74 25.00 -12.68
N GLY A 293 -8.33 25.71 -13.75
CA GLY A 293 -8.08 27.16 -13.71
C GLY A 293 -6.81 27.60 -12.96
N TYR A 294 -5.96 26.68 -12.51
CA TYR A 294 -4.74 26.97 -11.74
C TYR A 294 -3.61 27.68 -12.52
N LEU A 295 -3.80 27.95 -13.81
CA LEU A 295 -2.83 28.59 -14.69
C LEU A 295 -2.98 30.13 -14.77
N ASP A 296 -4.04 30.72 -14.20
CA ASP A 296 -4.49 32.07 -14.58
C ASP A 296 -3.97 33.23 -13.69
N GLU A 297 -3.34 32.97 -12.53
CA GLU A 297 -3.05 34.04 -11.53
C GLU A 297 -1.58 34.40 -11.27
N SER A 298 -0.59 33.81 -11.96
CA SER A 298 0.82 34.13 -11.68
C SER A 298 1.42 35.09 -12.71
N PRO A 299 2.18 36.13 -12.31
CA PRO A 299 2.86 37.02 -13.26
C PRO A 299 3.96 36.32 -14.10
N PHE A 300 4.25 35.05 -13.80
CA PHE A 300 5.09 34.14 -14.60
C PHE A 300 4.32 33.51 -15.79
N PHE A 301 3.00 33.68 -15.87
CA PHE A 301 2.10 33.22 -16.94
C PHE A 301 1.57 34.36 -17.83
N HIS A 302 1.92 35.63 -17.59
CA HIS A 302 1.67 36.67 -18.60
C HIS A 302 2.41 36.28 -19.88
N SER A 303 1.65 36.04 -20.94
CA SER A 303 2.18 35.71 -22.26
C SER A 303 3.23 36.75 -22.65
N ARG A 304 4.33 36.28 -23.25
CA ARG A 304 5.36 37.13 -23.85
C ARG A 304 4.76 38.13 -24.86
N GLU A 305 3.55 37.86 -25.36
CA GLU A 305 2.77 38.73 -26.25
C GLU A 305 2.27 40.02 -25.57
N GLU A 306 1.96 40.02 -24.28
CA GLU A 306 1.57 41.26 -23.55
C GLU A 306 2.78 42.19 -23.30
N VAL A 307 3.98 41.60 -23.12
CA VAL A 307 5.23 42.34 -22.95
C VAL A 307 5.72 42.91 -24.28
N GLU A 308 5.51 42.19 -25.40
CA GLU A 308 5.83 42.66 -26.76
C GLU A 308 4.84 43.74 -27.24
N ALA A 309 3.55 43.62 -26.89
CA ALA A 309 2.54 44.65 -27.12
C ALA A 309 2.79 45.95 -26.33
N SER A 310 3.51 45.87 -25.21
CA SER A 310 3.88 47.02 -24.38
C SER A 310 5.14 47.75 -24.88
N TYR A 311 5.97 47.14 -25.75
CA TYR A 311 7.30 47.66 -26.11
C TYR A 311 7.56 47.94 -27.61
N GLY A 312 6.59 47.78 -28.52
CA GLY A 312 6.85 47.91 -29.96
C GLY A 312 5.98 48.92 -30.70
N THR A 313 6.35 50.21 -30.69
CA THR A 313 5.85 51.18 -31.69
C THR A 313 6.83 51.23 -32.88
N PHE A 314 6.28 51.17 -34.10
CA PHE A 314 6.90 51.36 -35.44
C PHE A 314 7.50 50.12 -36.17
N GLY A 315 6.93 49.81 -37.34
CA GLY A 315 7.41 48.80 -38.32
C GLY A 315 8.62 49.25 -39.16
N PRO A 316 8.94 48.67 -40.36
CA PRO A 316 8.05 48.01 -41.31
C PRO A 316 8.55 46.67 -41.92
N ASP A 317 7.63 46.03 -42.64
CA ASP A 317 7.73 44.96 -43.64
C ASP A 317 9.12 44.47 -44.07
N HIS A 318 9.37 43.16 -43.87
CA HIS A 318 10.13 42.37 -44.83
C HIS A 318 9.54 40.96 -45.00
N SER A 319 9.16 40.71 -46.24
CA SER A 319 8.77 39.43 -46.82
C SER A 319 9.89 38.40 -46.76
N GLY A 320 9.51 37.15 -46.43
CA GLY A 320 10.28 35.95 -46.77
C GLY A 320 11.09 35.29 -45.64
N SER A 321 10.52 34.23 -45.05
CA SER A 321 11.18 32.97 -44.64
C SER A 321 10.41 32.34 -43.47
N SER A 322 9.27 31.73 -43.79
CA SER A 322 8.54 30.85 -42.88
C SER A 322 9.06 29.43 -43.05
N ARG A 323 10.17 29.07 -42.39
CA ARG A 323 10.60 27.65 -42.28
C ARG A 323 11.65 27.30 -41.20
N ALA A 324 11.78 28.06 -40.11
CA ALA A 324 12.71 27.68 -39.03
C ALA A 324 12.32 28.17 -37.62
N ARG A 325 11.03 28.15 -37.24
CA ARG A 325 10.58 28.52 -35.88
C ARG A 325 9.79 27.46 -35.11
N ASP A 326 9.40 26.35 -35.74
CA ASP A 326 8.40 25.44 -35.15
C ASP A 326 8.97 24.40 -34.16
N ASP A 327 10.27 24.10 -34.22
CA ASP A 327 10.90 23.12 -33.32
C ASP A 327 11.42 23.73 -32.00
N GLY A 328 11.49 25.07 -31.91
CA GLY A 328 12.00 25.79 -30.75
C GLY A 328 10.95 26.06 -29.67
N ASP A 329 9.71 26.35 -30.09
CA ASP A 329 8.65 26.86 -29.20
C ASP A 329 7.94 25.76 -28.39
N SER A 330 7.82 24.54 -28.93
CA SER A 330 7.20 23.39 -28.25
C SER A 330 8.07 22.80 -27.13
N VAL A 331 9.39 22.82 -27.30
CA VAL A 331 10.37 22.38 -26.30
C VAL A 331 10.50 23.39 -25.15
N THR A 332 10.24 24.67 -25.42
CA THR A 332 10.23 25.70 -24.37
C THR A 332 8.96 25.70 -23.53
N SER A 333 7.77 25.45 -24.10
CA SER A 333 6.50 25.44 -23.32
C SER A 333 6.39 24.24 -22.38
N SER A 334 6.70 23.03 -22.86
CA SER A 334 6.72 21.80 -22.05
C SER A 334 7.70 21.88 -20.86
N ARG A 335 8.87 22.49 -21.09
CA ARG A 335 9.89 22.69 -20.08
C ARG A 335 9.55 23.81 -19.09
N GLU A 336 8.59 24.67 -19.40
CA GLU A 336 8.02 25.65 -18.48
C GLU A 336 6.89 25.05 -17.63
N GLU A 337 6.03 24.21 -18.20
CA GLU A 337 5.00 23.44 -17.49
C GLU A 337 5.60 22.49 -16.44
N GLU A 338 6.67 21.78 -16.79
CA GLU A 338 7.42 20.95 -15.82
C GLU A 338 7.95 21.79 -14.65
N LYS A 339 8.42 23.02 -14.92
CA LYS A 339 8.90 23.94 -13.87
C LYS A 339 7.76 24.51 -13.03
N LYS A 340 6.60 24.80 -13.63
CA LYS A 340 5.40 25.31 -12.95
C LYS A 340 4.79 24.24 -12.04
N LYS A 341 4.66 23.01 -12.54
CA LYS A 341 4.28 21.83 -11.75
C LYS A 341 5.29 21.61 -10.61
N ALA A 342 6.58 21.59 -10.91
CA ALA A 342 7.60 21.46 -9.87
C ALA A 342 7.52 22.60 -8.83
N TRP A 343 7.24 23.83 -9.24
CA TRP A 343 7.08 24.97 -8.33
C TRP A 343 5.87 24.82 -7.41
N LEU A 344 4.69 24.45 -7.95
CA LEU A 344 3.48 24.19 -7.16
C LEU A 344 3.70 23.05 -6.17
N LEU A 345 4.25 21.91 -6.63
CA LEU A 345 4.53 20.78 -5.74
C LEU A 345 5.52 21.14 -4.64
N ASN A 346 6.55 21.91 -4.97
CA ASN A 346 7.53 22.38 -3.98
C ASN A 346 6.93 23.39 -2.99
N GLN A 347 6.01 24.26 -3.43
CA GLN A 347 5.33 25.21 -2.54
C GLN A 347 4.34 24.51 -1.61
N GLU A 348 3.51 23.60 -2.11
CA GLU A 348 2.60 22.81 -1.28
C GLU A 348 3.37 21.96 -0.26
N THR A 349 4.44 21.29 -0.69
CA THR A 349 5.34 20.57 0.23
C THR A 349 5.94 21.52 1.27
N LYS A 350 6.33 22.74 0.88
CA LYS A 350 6.85 23.75 1.81
C LYS A 350 5.79 24.24 2.80
N ILE A 351 4.54 24.39 2.38
CA ILE A 351 3.40 24.75 3.25
C ILE A 351 3.12 23.60 4.22
N PHE A 352 3.08 22.37 3.73
CA PHE A 352 2.94 21.15 4.52
C PHE A 352 4.03 21.05 5.59
N LEU A 353 5.30 21.22 5.22
CA LEU A 353 6.44 21.21 6.14
C LEU A 353 6.43 22.37 7.14
N ARG A 354 5.80 23.50 6.81
CA ARG A 354 5.65 24.65 7.72
C ARG A 354 4.44 24.52 8.65
N ASP A 355 3.48 23.65 8.35
CA ASP A 355 2.31 23.46 9.19
C ASP A 355 2.68 22.73 10.50
N LYS A 356 2.50 23.43 11.63
CA LYS A 356 2.78 22.86 12.95
C LYS A 356 1.88 21.66 13.27
N THR A 357 0.64 21.62 12.76
CA THR A 357 -0.24 20.47 13.03
C THR A 357 0.20 19.22 12.29
N MET A 358 0.93 19.35 11.18
CA MET A 358 1.54 18.23 10.47
C MET A 358 2.54 17.53 11.39
N TRP A 359 3.45 18.30 12.00
CA TRP A 359 4.43 17.76 12.93
C TRP A 359 3.80 17.19 14.21
N CYS A 360 2.68 17.75 14.68
CA CYS A 360 1.90 17.12 15.76
C CYS A 360 1.29 15.78 15.33
N LEU A 361 0.73 15.69 14.12
CA LEU A 361 0.20 14.44 13.57
C LEU A 361 1.32 13.39 13.43
N ALA A 362 2.45 13.78 12.85
CA ALA A 362 3.63 12.96 12.67
C ALA A 362 4.24 12.51 14.01
N ALA A 363 4.31 13.40 15.01
CA ALA A 363 4.77 13.05 16.36
C ALA A 363 3.83 12.04 17.03
N GLY A 364 2.51 12.21 16.90
CA GLY A 364 1.57 11.20 17.39
C GLY A 364 1.71 9.88 16.64
N PHE A 365 1.97 9.92 15.33
CA PHE A 365 2.23 8.71 14.55
C PHE A 365 3.51 8.01 15.02
N PHE A 366 4.63 8.72 15.17
CA PHE A 366 5.88 8.22 15.77
C PHE A 366 5.65 7.47 17.09
N LEU A 367 4.89 8.09 18.00
CA LEU A 367 4.62 7.58 19.33
C LEU A 367 3.63 6.40 19.35
N ALA A 368 2.87 6.19 18.27
CA ALA A 368 1.91 5.09 18.16
C ALA A 368 2.43 3.93 17.29
N SER A 369 2.93 4.22 16.09
CA SER A 369 3.45 3.23 15.15
C SER A 369 4.84 2.72 15.53
N GLY A 370 5.71 3.58 16.08
CA GLY A 370 7.06 3.20 16.52
C GLY A 370 7.07 2.03 17.51
N PRO A 371 6.33 2.11 18.64
CA PRO A 371 6.14 0.97 19.53
C PRO A 371 5.55 -0.26 18.85
N GLY A 372 4.62 -0.08 17.90
CA GLY A 372 3.99 -1.17 17.16
C GLY A 372 4.96 -1.94 16.28
N GLU A 373 5.81 -1.25 15.52
CA GLU A 373 6.89 -1.87 14.74
C GLU A 373 7.90 -2.58 15.67
N ALA A 374 8.33 -1.89 16.73
CA ALA A 374 9.22 -2.49 17.73
C ALA A 374 8.60 -3.74 18.38
N TYR A 375 7.30 -3.75 18.64
CA TYR A 375 6.58 -4.92 19.13
C TYR A 375 6.57 -6.06 18.10
N ILE A 376 6.30 -5.79 16.82
CA ILE A 376 6.32 -6.80 15.75
C ILE A 376 7.70 -7.45 15.64
N ASN A 377 8.77 -6.66 15.75
CA ASN A 377 10.15 -7.16 15.68
C ASN A 377 10.55 -8.01 16.88
N ASN A 378 10.01 -7.68 18.07
CA ASN A 378 10.44 -8.27 19.33
C ASN A 378 9.40 -9.22 19.97
N VAL A 379 8.22 -9.42 19.36
CA VAL A 379 7.19 -10.31 19.94
C VAL A 379 7.70 -11.74 20.13
N GLY A 380 8.57 -12.21 19.24
CA GLY A 380 9.22 -13.51 19.37
C GLY A 380 10.09 -13.61 20.63
N THR A 381 10.91 -12.60 20.92
CA THR A 381 11.77 -12.60 22.11
C THR A 381 10.95 -12.41 23.39
N VAL A 382 9.86 -11.64 23.33
CA VAL A 382 8.90 -11.51 24.44
C VAL A 382 8.24 -12.86 24.78
N ILE A 383 7.84 -13.66 23.80
CA ILE A 383 7.25 -14.99 24.03
C ILE A 383 8.20 -15.90 24.82
N ASN A 384 9.50 -15.87 24.48
CA ASN A 384 10.50 -16.65 25.21
C ASN A 384 10.62 -16.19 26.67
N THR A 385 10.50 -14.89 26.95
CA THR A 385 10.56 -14.38 28.33
C THR A 385 9.36 -14.79 29.19
N LEU A 386 8.22 -15.10 28.57
CA LEU A 386 6.99 -15.57 29.22
C LEU A 386 6.99 -17.09 29.48
N SER A 387 7.99 -17.81 28.96
CA SER A 387 8.07 -19.26 29.09
C SER A 387 8.99 -19.66 30.25
N PRO A 388 8.50 -20.41 31.26
CA PRO A 388 9.31 -20.75 32.42
C PRO A 388 10.45 -21.74 32.07
N PRO A 389 11.60 -21.70 32.76
CA PRO A 389 12.74 -22.59 32.48
C PRO A 389 12.44 -24.08 32.61
N SER A 390 11.49 -24.43 33.48
CA SER A 390 11.04 -25.80 33.70
C SER A 390 10.05 -26.30 32.64
N TYR A 391 9.66 -25.46 31.68
CA TYR A 391 8.69 -25.84 30.65
C TYR A 391 9.34 -26.81 29.65
N PRO A 392 8.73 -27.99 29.41
CA PRO A 392 9.26 -28.95 28.45
C PRO A 392 9.33 -28.34 27.03
N PRO A 393 10.46 -28.44 26.32
CA PRO A 393 10.61 -27.88 24.97
C PRO A 393 9.68 -28.54 23.94
N ASN A 394 9.18 -29.74 24.23
CA ASN A 394 8.31 -30.51 23.34
C ASN A 394 6.83 -30.12 23.42
N LEU A 395 6.47 -29.25 24.38
CA LEU A 395 5.11 -28.76 24.54
C LEU A 395 4.95 -27.38 23.87
N PRO A 396 3.75 -27.05 23.39
CA PRO A 396 3.49 -25.73 22.82
C PRO A 396 3.76 -24.63 23.85
N PRO A 397 4.47 -23.54 23.49
CA PRO A 397 4.73 -22.44 24.40
C PRO A 397 3.41 -21.94 25.01
N PRO A 398 3.37 -21.66 26.33
CA PRO A 398 2.13 -21.32 27.01
C PRO A 398 1.53 -20.00 26.50
N ALA A 399 2.37 -19.10 25.95
CA ALA A 399 1.94 -17.85 25.32
C ALA A 399 1.50 -18.00 23.85
N GLY A 400 1.70 -19.16 23.24
CA GLY A 400 1.52 -19.39 21.81
C GLY A 400 2.83 -19.27 21.01
N TYR A 401 2.82 -19.81 19.79
CA TYR A 401 3.98 -19.77 18.90
C TYR A 401 4.13 -18.38 18.26
N PRO A 402 5.36 -17.91 17.97
CA PRO A 402 5.57 -16.63 17.28
C PRO A 402 4.78 -16.47 15.99
N SER A 403 4.65 -17.54 15.18
CA SER A 403 3.84 -17.54 13.95
C SER A 403 2.35 -17.30 14.20
N THR A 404 1.81 -17.74 15.35
CA THR A 404 0.43 -17.45 15.76
C THR A 404 0.26 -15.96 16.04
N HIS A 405 1.25 -15.33 16.66
CA HIS A 405 1.21 -13.89 16.90
C HIS A 405 1.30 -13.08 15.61
N VAL A 406 2.20 -13.44 14.68
CA VAL A 406 2.25 -12.83 13.34
C VAL A 406 0.89 -12.93 12.64
N THR A 407 0.25 -14.10 12.73
CA THR A 407 -1.10 -14.34 12.17
C THR A 407 -2.15 -13.43 12.79
N ILE A 408 -2.17 -13.31 14.11
CA ILE A 408 -3.11 -12.44 14.84
C ILE A 408 -2.92 -10.97 14.44
N ILE A 409 -1.67 -10.49 14.39
CA ILE A 409 -1.36 -9.11 13.98
C ILE A 409 -1.85 -8.85 12.56
N ALA A 410 -1.57 -9.77 11.62
CA ALA A 410 -1.99 -9.66 10.23
C ALA A 410 -3.52 -9.57 10.08
N LEU A 411 -4.26 -10.46 10.75
CA LEU A 411 -5.73 -10.48 10.68
C LEU A 411 -6.36 -9.26 11.35
N THR A 412 -5.92 -8.91 12.55
CA THR A 412 -6.49 -7.78 13.31
C THR A 412 -6.14 -6.44 12.67
N SER A 413 -4.92 -6.25 12.19
CA SER A 413 -4.54 -5.03 11.45
C SER A 413 -5.29 -4.90 10.13
N THR A 414 -5.50 -6.00 9.39
CA THR A 414 -6.30 -6.00 8.16
C THR A 414 -7.76 -5.65 8.46
N ALA A 415 -8.36 -6.24 9.49
CA ALA A 415 -9.71 -5.90 9.93
C ALA A 415 -9.82 -4.42 10.33
N ALA A 416 -8.86 -3.90 11.09
CA ALA A 416 -8.83 -2.50 11.48
C ALA A 416 -8.70 -1.56 10.27
N ARG A 417 -7.84 -1.88 9.29
CA ARG A 417 -7.69 -1.11 8.05
C ARG A 417 -8.99 -1.05 7.25
N LEU A 418 -9.66 -2.18 7.07
CA LEU A 418 -10.94 -2.26 6.35
C LEU A 418 -12.05 -1.51 7.08
N LEU A 419 -12.17 -1.69 8.40
CA LEU A 419 -13.18 -1.02 9.22
C LEU A 419 -12.97 0.49 9.24
N THR A 420 -11.75 0.93 9.60
CA THR A 420 -11.46 2.37 9.68
C THR A 420 -11.51 3.05 8.32
N GLY A 421 -11.03 2.42 7.25
CA GLY A 421 -11.16 2.94 5.89
C GLY A 421 -12.63 3.10 5.47
N SER A 422 -13.43 2.05 5.62
CA SER A 422 -14.85 2.06 5.22
C SER A 422 -15.68 3.04 6.04
N LEU A 423 -15.51 3.04 7.38
CA LEU A 423 -16.24 3.95 8.27
C LEU A 423 -15.84 5.40 7.98
N SER A 424 -14.55 5.64 7.76
CA SER A 424 -14.06 6.97 7.46
C SER A 424 -14.63 7.54 6.16
N ASP A 425 -14.94 6.70 5.18
CA ASP A 425 -15.55 7.11 3.91
C ASP A 425 -17.08 7.25 4.02
N MET A 426 -17.73 6.41 4.84
CA MET A 426 -19.18 6.52 5.09
C MET A 426 -19.57 7.78 5.88
N PHE A 427 -18.68 8.26 6.76
CA PHE A 427 -18.91 9.45 7.59
C PHE A 427 -18.16 10.70 7.11
N ALA A 428 -17.49 10.62 5.96
CA ALA A 428 -16.81 11.75 5.36
C ALA A 428 -17.82 12.82 4.90
N PRO A 429 -17.59 14.12 5.16
CA PRO A 429 -18.31 15.18 4.48
C PRO A 429 -18.05 15.09 2.97
N ILE A 430 -19.04 15.47 2.16
CA ILE A 430 -18.86 15.64 0.71
C ILE A 430 -17.73 16.66 0.52
N PRO A 431 -16.70 16.38 -0.30
CA PRO A 431 -15.59 17.30 -0.48
C PRO A 431 -16.10 18.60 -1.08
N HIS A 432 -16.20 19.64 -0.26
CA HIS A 432 -16.16 21.01 -0.75
C HIS A 432 -14.71 21.28 -1.12
N SER A 433 -14.48 21.42 -2.42
CA SER A 433 -13.22 21.84 -3.02
C SER A 433 -12.65 23.04 -2.25
N HIS A 434 -11.35 23.03 -1.98
CA HIS A 434 -10.66 24.05 -1.18
C HIS A 434 -10.66 25.46 -1.81
N LEU A 435 -11.24 25.63 -3.00
CA LEU A 435 -11.37 26.90 -3.71
C LEU A 435 -12.74 26.98 -4.41
N GLN A 436 -13.75 27.48 -3.70
CA GLN A 436 -14.89 28.14 -4.36
C GLN A 436 -15.05 29.55 -3.79
N VAL A 437 -14.92 30.51 -4.70
CA VAL A 437 -15.44 31.88 -4.61
C VAL A 437 -16.92 31.80 -4.17
N PRO A 438 -17.40 32.71 -3.29
CA PRO A 438 -18.78 32.68 -2.83
C PRO A 438 -19.75 32.89 -4.00
N HIS A 439 -20.42 31.82 -4.44
CA HIS A 439 -21.62 31.93 -5.27
C HIS A 439 -22.87 31.92 -4.40
N GLU A 440 -23.80 32.80 -4.76
CA GLU A 440 -25.09 33.01 -4.11
C GLU A 440 -25.89 31.70 -3.93
N PRO A 441 -26.69 31.59 -2.85
CA PRO A 441 -27.40 30.37 -2.53
C PRO A 441 -28.49 30.10 -3.57
N SER A 442 -28.34 29.00 -4.30
CA SER A 442 -29.45 28.41 -5.06
C SER A 442 -30.31 27.59 -4.09
N ASP A 443 -31.42 28.18 -3.67
CA ASP A 443 -32.44 27.58 -2.81
C ASP A 443 -33.12 26.39 -3.52
N LEU A 444 -32.62 25.14 -3.38
CA LEU A 444 -33.43 23.91 -3.60
C LEU A 444 -32.73 22.58 -3.25
N ALA A 445 -31.81 22.54 -2.28
CA ALA A 445 -31.31 21.27 -1.75
C ALA A 445 -31.78 21.10 -0.29
N THR A 446 -32.67 20.16 -0.04
CA THR A 446 -33.02 19.72 1.31
C THR A 446 -31.75 19.24 2.01
N PRO A 447 -31.37 19.78 3.19
CA PRO A 447 -30.19 19.33 3.90
C PRO A 447 -30.49 17.95 4.50
N GLU A 448 -30.03 16.88 3.86
CA GLU A 448 -29.89 15.60 4.55
C GLU A 448 -28.87 15.81 5.68
N VAL A 449 -29.34 15.85 6.92
CA VAL A 449 -28.48 15.91 8.11
C VAL A 449 -27.74 14.57 8.21
N ARG A 450 -26.60 14.47 7.51
CA ARG A 450 -25.66 13.36 7.69
C ARG A 450 -24.79 13.68 8.90
N LEU A 451 -24.65 12.71 9.80
CA LEU A 451 -23.73 12.81 10.93
C LEU A 451 -22.30 12.89 10.41
N THR A 452 -21.71 14.08 10.40
CA THR A 452 -20.29 14.28 10.07
C THR A 452 -19.46 14.00 11.32
N LEU A 453 -18.81 12.84 11.37
CA LEU A 453 -17.90 12.47 12.45
C LEU A 453 -16.47 12.74 12.00
N SER A 454 -15.68 13.40 12.85
CA SER A 454 -14.29 13.65 12.51
C SER A 454 -13.52 12.35 12.42
N ARG A 455 -12.64 12.18 11.42
CA ARG A 455 -11.80 10.97 11.26
C ARG A 455 -10.90 10.73 12.47
N LEU A 456 -10.66 11.76 13.28
CA LEU A 456 -9.97 11.66 14.57
C LEU A 456 -10.75 10.91 15.67
N ILE A 457 -12.07 10.76 15.52
CA ILE A 457 -12.91 9.92 16.38
C ILE A 457 -12.54 8.44 16.21
N PHE A 458 -11.90 8.05 15.10
CA PHE A 458 -11.36 6.69 14.94
C PHE A 458 -9.87 6.60 15.30
N LEU A 459 -9.11 7.70 15.11
CA LEU A 459 -7.67 7.72 15.37
C LEU A 459 -7.35 7.70 16.88
N ILE A 460 -8.04 8.51 17.70
CA ILE A 460 -7.76 8.54 19.15
C ILE A 460 -8.10 7.20 19.83
N PRO A 461 -9.25 6.55 19.57
CA PRO A 461 -9.51 5.21 20.08
C PRO A 461 -8.48 4.17 19.65
N SER A 462 -7.85 4.31 18.47
CA SER A 462 -6.78 3.40 18.06
C SER A 462 -5.56 3.48 18.99
N ALA A 463 -5.17 4.68 19.43
CA ALA A 463 -4.12 4.86 20.45
C ALA A 463 -4.54 4.29 21.81
N ILE A 464 -5.81 4.41 22.19
CA ILE A 464 -6.34 3.84 23.43
C ILE A 464 -6.29 2.30 23.37
N LEU A 465 -6.65 1.68 22.25
CA LEU A 465 -6.53 0.24 22.04
C LEU A 465 -5.07 -0.23 22.13
N LEU A 466 -4.14 0.48 21.49
CA LEU A 466 -2.70 0.24 21.65
C LEU A 466 -2.28 0.31 23.12
N SER A 467 -2.72 1.35 23.83
CA SER A 467 -2.41 1.53 25.24
C SER A 467 -2.94 0.39 26.09
N PHE A 468 -4.15 -0.14 25.84
CA PHE A 468 -4.67 -1.26 26.60
C PHE A 468 -3.87 -2.55 26.36
N GLY A 469 -3.43 -2.79 25.13
CA GLY A 469 -2.53 -3.90 24.80
C GLY A 469 -1.22 -3.81 25.59
N TYR A 470 -0.53 -2.68 25.51
CA TYR A 470 0.74 -2.49 26.23
C TYR A 470 0.57 -2.44 27.74
N LEU A 471 -0.53 -1.90 28.25
CA LEU A 471 -0.82 -1.88 29.67
C LEU A 471 -1.00 -3.31 30.17
N TYR A 472 -1.78 -4.13 29.47
CA TYR A 472 -1.94 -5.55 29.80
C TYR A 472 -0.59 -6.26 29.86
N LEU A 473 0.24 -6.07 28.83
CA LEU A 473 1.59 -6.63 28.79
C LEU A 473 2.44 -6.14 29.97
N SER A 474 2.38 -4.85 30.31
CA SER A 474 3.16 -4.27 31.41
C SER A 474 2.76 -4.81 32.79
N THR A 475 1.65 -5.52 32.92
CA THR A 475 1.26 -6.12 34.20
C THR A 475 1.83 -7.53 34.41
N PRO A 476 1.99 -7.99 35.67
CA PRO A 476 2.35 -9.38 35.94
C PRO A 476 1.32 -10.42 35.47
N LEU A 477 0.12 -10.00 35.03
CA LEU A 477 -0.90 -10.93 34.54
C LEU A 477 -0.42 -11.72 33.33
N ALA A 478 0.37 -11.11 32.45
CA ALA A 478 0.91 -11.79 31.27
C ALA A 478 1.86 -12.95 31.64
N LEU A 479 2.52 -12.89 32.80
CA LEU A 479 3.36 -13.99 33.30
C LEU A 479 2.54 -15.06 34.01
N ASN A 480 1.54 -14.65 34.79
CA ASN A 480 0.70 -15.58 35.54
C ASN A 480 -0.24 -16.38 34.63
N TYR A 481 -0.67 -15.76 33.53
CA TYR A 481 -1.56 -16.37 32.54
C TYR A 481 -1.01 -16.17 31.12
N PRO A 482 0.09 -16.82 30.71
CA PRO A 482 0.67 -16.58 29.39
C PRO A 482 -0.30 -16.84 28.23
N SER A 483 -1.27 -17.73 28.41
CA SER A 483 -2.29 -18.06 27.40
C SER A 483 -3.19 -16.89 26.97
N THR A 484 -3.22 -15.79 27.71
CA THR A 484 -3.96 -14.57 27.37
C THR A 484 -3.12 -13.56 26.58
N PHE A 485 -1.81 -13.79 26.42
CA PHE A 485 -0.93 -12.92 25.64
C PHE A 485 -1.43 -12.60 24.22
N PRO A 486 -2.13 -13.52 23.49
CA PRO A 486 -2.81 -13.21 22.23
C PRO A 486 -3.76 -12.00 22.27
N VAL A 487 -4.33 -11.66 23.44
CA VAL A 487 -5.17 -10.46 23.62
C VAL A 487 -4.34 -9.18 23.43
N THR A 488 -3.13 -9.14 24.00
CA THR A 488 -2.19 -8.01 23.79
C THR A 488 -1.90 -7.84 22.30
N THR A 489 -1.55 -8.94 21.64
CA THR A 489 -1.22 -8.95 20.22
C THR A 489 -2.38 -8.49 19.35
N SER A 490 -3.60 -8.89 19.70
CA SER A 490 -4.82 -8.48 18.98
C SER A 490 -5.09 -6.98 19.13
N LEU A 491 -4.96 -6.45 20.34
CA LEU A 491 -5.16 -5.03 20.62
C LEU A 491 -4.09 -4.16 19.94
N VAL A 492 -2.83 -4.59 19.99
CA VAL A 492 -1.72 -3.92 19.29
C VAL A 492 -1.96 -3.93 17.78
N GLY A 493 -2.33 -5.09 17.20
CA GLY A 493 -2.62 -5.21 15.77
C GLY A 493 -3.79 -4.34 15.30
N LEU A 494 -4.89 -4.27 16.07
CA LEU A 494 -6.03 -3.39 15.79
C LEU A 494 -5.63 -1.91 15.78
N GLY A 495 -4.96 -1.45 16.85
CA GLY A 495 -4.59 -0.05 16.98
C GLY A 495 -3.52 0.39 15.97
N TYR A 496 -2.51 -0.45 15.74
CA TYR A 496 -1.46 -0.24 14.74
C TYR A 496 -2.06 -0.18 13.33
N GLY A 497 -2.91 -1.15 12.97
CA GLY A 497 -3.56 -1.20 11.66
C GLY A 497 -4.45 0.01 11.39
N ALA A 498 -5.23 0.45 12.38
CA ALA A 498 -6.05 1.65 12.32
C ALA A 498 -5.22 2.92 12.10
N ALA A 499 -4.12 3.10 12.85
CA ALA A 499 -3.24 4.26 12.70
C ALA A 499 -2.62 4.33 11.29
N PHE A 500 -2.12 3.22 10.77
CA PHE A 500 -1.56 3.14 9.40
C PHE A 500 -2.59 3.35 8.29
N SER A 501 -3.88 3.17 8.57
CA SER A 501 -4.97 3.47 7.62
C SER A 501 -5.37 4.94 7.69
N LEU A 502 -5.61 5.46 8.89
CA LEU A 502 -6.21 6.77 9.12
C LEU A 502 -5.24 7.93 8.89
N VAL A 503 -3.95 7.77 9.22
CA VAL A 503 -2.96 8.86 9.06
C VAL A 503 -2.79 9.28 7.60
N PRO A 504 -2.56 8.39 6.61
CA PRO A 504 -2.51 8.80 5.21
C PRO A 504 -3.84 9.43 4.74
N ILE A 505 -4.97 8.88 5.16
CA ILE A 505 -6.29 9.46 4.86
C ILE A 505 -6.39 10.90 5.39
N ILE A 506 -6.02 11.14 6.65
CA ILE A 506 -6.02 12.49 7.23
C ILE A 506 -5.08 13.42 6.47
N ILE A 507 -3.91 12.93 6.04
CA ILE A 507 -2.99 13.73 5.24
C ILE A 507 -3.65 14.20 3.94
N SER A 508 -4.34 13.30 3.23
CA SER A 508 -5.05 13.65 1.99
C SER A 508 -6.19 14.65 2.19
N VAL A 509 -6.87 14.61 3.34
CA VAL A 509 -8.01 15.49 3.63
C VAL A 509 -7.56 16.88 4.07
N VAL A 510 -6.48 16.97 4.85
CA VAL A 510 -6.01 18.24 5.41
C VAL A 510 -5.13 19.02 4.44
N TRP A 511 -4.29 18.34 3.66
CA TRP A 511 -3.28 18.97 2.80
C TRP A 511 -3.43 18.61 1.31
N GLY A 512 -4.55 18.03 0.92
CA GLY A 512 -4.85 17.72 -0.48
C GLY A 512 -4.22 16.41 -0.97
N VAL A 513 -4.66 16.01 -2.16
CA VAL A 513 -4.22 14.78 -2.84
C VAL A 513 -3.09 15.02 -3.84
N GLU A 514 -2.87 16.28 -4.22
CA GLU A 514 -1.99 16.75 -5.28
C GLU A 514 -0.50 16.44 -4.98
N ASN A 515 -0.10 16.53 -3.71
CA ASN A 515 1.21 16.13 -3.19
C ASN A 515 1.16 14.95 -2.22
N PHE A 516 0.09 14.16 -2.25
CA PHE A 516 -0.11 13.10 -1.26
C PHE A 516 1.07 12.13 -1.18
N GLY A 517 1.62 11.69 -2.32
CA GLY A 517 2.75 10.75 -2.34
C GLY A 517 3.99 11.29 -1.62
N THR A 518 4.34 12.55 -1.84
CA THR A 518 5.46 13.23 -1.17
C THR A 518 5.17 13.44 0.31
N ASN A 519 3.98 13.94 0.65
CA ASN A 519 3.57 14.24 2.03
C ASN A 519 3.47 12.96 2.88
N TRP A 520 2.84 11.91 2.35
CA TRP A 520 2.80 10.59 2.97
C TRP A 520 4.19 9.97 3.04
N GLY A 521 5.00 10.05 1.99
CA GLY A 521 6.37 9.56 1.99
C GLY A 521 7.21 10.15 3.12
N ILE A 522 7.09 11.47 3.36
CA ILE A 522 7.77 12.15 4.47
C ILE A 522 7.30 11.60 5.82
N VAL A 523 6.00 11.44 6.02
CA VAL A 523 5.43 10.94 7.29
C VAL A 523 5.65 9.43 7.46
N ALA A 524 5.75 8.66 6.38
CA ALA A 524 5.98 7.21 6.38
C ALA A 524 7.41 6.83 6.78
N MET A 525 8.35 7.78 6.79
CA MET A 525 9.69 7.57 7.37
C MET A 525 9.65 7.54 8.91
N VAL A 526 8.62 8.12 9.53
CA VAL A 526 8.49 8.26 10.98
C VAL A 526 8.37 6.91 11.71
N PRO A 527 7.57 5.93 11.23
CA PRO A 527 7.57 4.57 11.79
C PRO A 527 8.96 3.93 11.87
N ALA A 528 9.80 4.05 10.84
CA ALA A 528 11.15 3.48 10.84
C ALA A 528 12.03 4.10 11.94
N LEU A 529 11.95 5.43 12.09
CA LEU A 529 12.63 6.13 13.18
C LEU A 529 12.09 5.69 14.55
N GLY A 530 10.77 5.51 14.67
CA GLY A 530 10.13 5.02 15.89
C GLY A 530 10.60 3.62 16.26
N ALA A 531 10.53 2.68 15.33
CA ALA A 531 10.98 1.31 15.51
C ALA A 531 12.44 1.24 15.99
N THR A 532 13.29 2.11 15.43
CA THR A 532 14.68 2.28 15.88
C THR A 532 14.76 2.68 17.35
N VAL A 533 14.06 3.75 17.75
CA VAL A 533 14.12 4.27 19.13
C VAL A 533 13.55 3.26 20.13
N TRP A 534 12.33 2.76 19.91
CA TRP A 534 11.70 1.82 20.83
C TRP A 534 12.36 0.45 20.85
N GLY A 535 12.94 0.01 19.74
CA GLY A 535 13.70 -1.24 19.66
C GLY A 535 15.05 -1.16 20.39
N VAL A 536 15.74 -0.01 20.33
CA VAL A 536 16.95 0.25 21.14
C VAL A 536 16.61 0.27 22.63
N VAL A 537 15.53 0.96 23.01
CA VAL A 537 15.06 0.99 24.41
C VAL A 537 14.67 -0.41 24.90
N TYR A 538 13.98 -1.20 24.07
CA TYR A 538 13.67 -2.60 24.39
C TYR A 538 14.95 -3.41 24.61
N SER A 539 15.91 -3.32 23.69
CA SER A 539 17.16 -4.08 23.75
C SER A 539 17.98 -3.73 25.00
N ALA A 540 18.04 -2.44 25.35
CA ALA A 540 18.72 -1.97 26.56
C ALA A 540 18.07 -2.54 27.82
N GLY A 541 16.74 -2.49 27.91
CA GLY A 541 15.99 -3.05 29.05
C GLY A 541 16.11 -4.57 29.15
N TYR A 542 16.06 -5.26 28.01
CA TYR A 542 16.21 -6.71 27.92
C TYR A 542 17.59 -7.15 28.42
N GLU A 543 18.67 -6.57 27.90
CA GLU A 543 20.03 -6.95 28.28
C GLU A 543 20.36 -6.59 29.73
N ALA A 544 19.89 -5.45 30.22
CA ALA A 544 20.08 -5.05 31.61
C ALA A 544 19.37 -5.97 32.61
N ALA A 545 18.35 -6.72 32.17
CA ALA A 545 17.56 -7.62 33.00
C ALA A 545 18.02 -9.09 32.92
N ILE A 546 19.09 -9.40 32.17
CA ILE A 546 19.66 -10.76 32.09
C ILE A 546 20.33 -11.11 33.43
N SER A 547 19.98 -12.28 33.99
CA SER A 547 20.58 -12.79 35.22
C SER A 547 22.02 -13.24 35.00
N PRO A 548 22.94 -13.06 35.98
CA PRO A 548 24.32 -13.54 35.86
C PRO A 548 24.37 -15.05 35.57
N GLY A 549 25.01 -15.43 34.47
CA GLY A 549 25.15 -16.84 34.04
C GLY A 549 24.05 -17.34 33.09
N GLU A 550 23.05 -16.52 32.77
CA GLU A 550 22.05 -16.81 31.74
C GLU A 550 22.37 -16.05 30.44
N SER A 551 22.02 -16.64 29.30
CA SER A 551 22.19 -16.02 27.97
C SER A 551 20.93 -15.30 27.48
N GLU A 552 19.80 -15.52 28.14
CA GLU A 552 18.49 -14.99 27.74
C GLU A 552 17.82 -14.33 28.94
N CYS A 553 17.06 -13.26 28.68
CA CYS A 553 16.28 -12.60 29.73
C CYS A 553 14.96 -13.35 29.95
N ARG A 554 14.56 -13.55 31.20
CA ARG A 554 13.27 -14.15 31.57
C ARG A 554 12.52 -13.35 32.62
N GLY A 555 11.19 -13.42 32.53
CA GLY A 555 10.30 -12.75 33.47
C GLY A 555 10.00 -11.30 33.11
N TRP A 556 9.40 -10.60 34.08
CA TRP A 556 8.73 -9.32 33.85
C TRP A 556 9.70 -8.19 33.51
N SER A 557 10.88 -8.20 34.13
CA SER A 557 11.89 -7.15 34.00
C SER A 557 12.36 -6.96 32.55
N CYS A 558 12.31 -8.00 31.73
CA CYS A 558 12.79 -7.99 30.34
C CYS A 558 11.97 -7.10 29.40
N TYR A 559 10.68 -6.93 29.68
CA TYR A 559 9.76 -6.24 28.78
C TYR A 559 8.76 -5.32 29.50
N GLY A 560 8.56 -5.49 30.81
CA GLY A 560 7.51 -4.80 31.58
C GLY A 560 7.68 -3.28 31.60
N TYR A 561 8.89 -2.79 31.89
CA TYR A 561 9.19 -1.36 31.84
C TYR A 561 9.09 -0.78 30.43
N TRP A 562 9.53 -1.55 29.43
CA TRP A 562 9.39 -1.16 28.03
C TRP A 562 7.92 -1.06 27.62
N ALA A 563 7.09 -2.04 28.00
CA ALA A 563 5.65 -2.03 27.75
C ALA A 563 4.94 -0.87 28.47
N LEU A 564 5.36 -0.52 29.69
CA LEU A 564 4.87 0.66 30.39
C LEU A 564 5.24 1.95 29.63
N GLY A 565 6.48 2.05 29.13
CA GLY A 565 6.92 3.14 28.26
C GLY A 565 6.11 3.23 26.96
N CYS A 566 5.78 2.10 26.34
CA CYS A 566 4.91 2.04 25.16
C CYS A 566 3.48 2.47 25.47
N THR A 567 2.97 2.12 26.66
CA THR A 567 1.66 2.59 27.15
C THR A 567 1.65 4.11 27.28
N ALA A 568 2.65 4.68 27.96
CA ALA A 568 2.78 6.13 28.09
C ALA A 568 2.92 6.80 26.71
N SER A 569 3.71 6.22 25.80
CA SER A 569 3.86 6.68 24.43
C SER A 569 2.51 6.78 23.69
N ALA A 570 1.65 5.76 23.80
CA ALA A 570 0.33 5.76 23.19
C ALA A 570 -0.60 6.86 23.73
N TRP A 571 -0.54 7.16 25.03
CA TRP A 571 -1.28 8.29 25.61
C TRP A 571 -0.75 9.63 25.12
N VAL A 572 0.56 9.80 25.05
CA VAL A 572 1.18 11.02 24.51
C VAL A 572 0.83 11.18 23.03
N ALA A 573 0.77 10.08 22.26
CA ALA A 573 0.28 10.10 20.88
C ALA A 573 -1.14 10.65 20.77
N ALA A 574 -2.06 10.15 21.61
CA ALA A 574 -3.44 10.64 21.67
C ALA A 574 -3.52 12.14 22.01
N ILE A 575 -2.64 12.63 22.88
CA ILE A 575 -2.54 14.06 23.21
C ILE A 575 -2.10 14.87 21.98
N PHE A 576 -1.04 14.45 21.29
CA PHE A 576 -0.56 15.14 20.08
C PHE A 576 -1.63 15.17 18.97
N TRP A 577 -2.32 14.06 18.74
CA TRP A 577 -3.44 14.01 17.81
C TRP A 577 -4.62 14.90 18.25
N GLY A 578 -4.89 14.97 19.56
CA GLY A 578 -5.87 15.91 20.12
C GLY A 578 -5.47 17.38 19.93
N ILE A 579 -4.18 17.72 20.03
CA ILE A 579 -3.66 19.06 19.75
C ILE A 579 -3.80 19.40 18.26
N ALA A 580 -3.42 18.47 17.37
CA ALA A 580 -3.61 18.62 15.93
C ALA A 580 -5.09 18.85 15.59
N TRP A 581 -6.00 18.08 16.20
CA TRP A 581 -7.45 18.27 16.08
C TRP A 581 -7.86 19.69 16.44
N ARG A 582 -7.48 20.16 17.62
CA ARG A 582 -7.86 21.51 18.08
C ARG A 582 -7.35 22.58 17.12
N GLY A 583 -6.16 22.38 16.53
CA GLY A 583 -5.62 23.24 15.49
C GLY A 583 -6.46 23.25 14.21
N TRP A 584 -6.91 22.09 13.73
CA TRP A 584 -7.78 21.98 12.56
C TRP A 584 -9.16 22.57 12.81
N ARG A 585 -9.77 22.26 13.95
CA ARG A 585 -11.09 22.77 14.34
C ARG A 585 -11.09 24.31 14.43
N LYS A 586 -10.03 24.91 14.98
CA LYS A 586 -9.88 26.39 15.01
C LYS A 586 -9.75 27.01 13.62
N ARG A 587 -9.18 26.28 12.66
CA ARG A 587 -9.05 26.70 11.26
C ARG A 587 -10.28 26.39 10.40
N GLY A 588 -11.32 25.79 10.99
CA GLY A 588 -12.52 25.37 10.24
C GLY A 588 -12.30 24.17 9.32
N VAL A 589 -11.17 23.46 9.45
CA VAL A 589 -10.88 22.26 8.65
C VAL A 589 -11.70 21.09 9.20
N ILE A 590 -12.60 20.54 8.38
CA ILE A 590 -13.42 19.38 8.72
C ILE A 590 -12.61 18.14 8.35
N VAL A 591 -12.07 17.47 9.37
CA VAL A 591 -11.19 16.29 9.23
C VAL A 591 -11.96 15.01 9.43
#